data_AF-A0A2E2YTR8-F1
#
_entry.id   AF-A0A2E2YTR8-F1
#
_cell.length_a   1.000
_cell.length_b   1.000
_cell.length_c   1.000
_cell.angle_alpha   90.00
_cell.angle_beta   90.00
_cell.angle_gamma   90.00
#
_symmetry.space_group_name_H-M   'P 1'
#
loop_
_entity.id
_entity.type
_entity.pdbx_description
1 polymer ?
#
loop_
_entity_poly.entity_id
_entity_poly.type
_entity_poly.pdbx_seq_one_letter_code
_entity_poly.pdbx_strand_id
1 'polypeptide(L)'
;MVAHKMLSEIVLFIHFFLVLLAVSGFILFPVGYWFDWRWVRLRWVRLLHIAFIGFVTLEALVGISCPLTIIENQLRGRETSESFVGYWIRQIFYWDLPADFFMVMYLLCLVWTCYVWKKFPPRGSI
;
A
#
# COMPACT_ATOMS: atom_id res chain seq x y z
N MET A 1 0.53 -27.88 6.48
CA MET A 1 1.34 -27.66 5.26
C MET A 1 0.57 -26.91 4.17
N VAL A 2 -0.55 -27.43 3.60
CA VAL A 2 -1.28 -26.72 2.52
C VAL A 2 -1.96 -25.41 2.97
N ALA A 3 -2.57 -25.40 4.16
CA ALA A 3 -3.30 -24.22 4.68
C ALA A 3 -2.39 -23.00 4.94
N HIS A 4 -1.16 -23.23 5.45
CA HIS A 4 -0.18 -22.18 5.71
C HIS A 4 0.33 -21.53 4.42
N LYS A 5 0.53 -22.34 3.37
CA LYS A 5 0.97 -21.87 2.06
C LYS A 5 -0.10 -21.00 1.38
N MET A 6 -1.36 -21.44 1.39
CA MET A 6 -2.47 -20.62 0.86
C MET A 6 -2.65 -19.30 1.62
N LEU A 7 -2.54 -19.30 2.95
CA LEU A 7 -2.62 -18.06 3.74
C LEU A 7 -1.51 -17.07 3.39
N SER A 8 -0.27 -17.54 3.21
CA SER A 8 0.84 -16.67 2.81
C SER A 8 0.63 -16.05 1.42
N GLU A 9 0.10 -16.81 0.47
CA GLU A 9 -0.20 -16.31 -0.88
C GLU A 9 -1.35 -15.30 -0.88
N ILE A 10 -2.39 -15.54 -0.08
CA ILE A 10 -3.50 -14.59 0.10
C ILE A 10 -2.97 -13.28 0.71
N VAL A 11 -2.15 -13.37 1.75
CA VAL A 11 -1.52 -12.21 2.39
C VAL A 11 -0.70 -11.41 1.37
N LEU A 12 0.13 -12.09 0.58
CA LEU A 12 0.95 -11.47 -0.44
C LEU A 12 0.11 -10.80 -1.54
N PHE A 13 -0.96 -11.45 -1.96
CA PHE A 13 -1.88 -10.90 -2.96
C PHE A 13 -2.64 -9.68 -2.44
N ILE A 14 -3.09 -9.72 -1.19
CA ILE A 14 -3.70 -8.57 -0.51
C ILE A 14 -2.69 -7.43 -0.42
N HIS A 15 -1.45 -7.71 -0.01
CA HIS A 15 -0.39 -6.71 0.07
C HIS A 15 -0.15 -6.05 -1.30
N PHE A 16 -0.03 -6.85 -2.35
CA PHE A 16 0.13 -6.37 -3.72
C PHE A 16 -1.04 -5.47 -4.15
N PHE A 17 -2.28 -5.90 -3.89
CA PHE A 17 -3.48 -5.11 -4.22
C PHE A 17 -3.53 -3.78 -3.46
N LEU A 18 -3.14 -3.79 -2.18
CA LEU A 18 -3.07 -2.60 -1.35
C LEU A 18 -2.02 -1.61 -1.88
N VAL A 19 -0.85 -2.08 -2.32
CA VAL A 19 0.15 -1.20 -2.94
C VAL A 19 -0.31 -0.70 -4.30
N LEU A 20 -0.99 -1.52 -5.11
CA LEU A 20 -1.62 -1.03 -6.35
C LEU A 20 -2.64 0.07 -6.06
N LEU A 21 -3.49 -0.09 -5.04
CA LEU A 21 -4.45 0.92 -4.62
C LEU A 21 -3.73 2.22 -4.19
N ALA A 22 -2.62 2.11 -3.46
CA ALA A 22 -1.80 3.24 -3.07
C ALA A 22 -1.19 3.96 -4.30
N VAL A 23 -0.49 3.23 -5.17
CA VAL A 23 0.20 3.81 -6.32
C VAL A 23 -0.77 4.38 -7.35
N SER A 24 -1.85 3.65 -7.63
CA SER A 24 -2.88 4.11 -8.57
C SER A 24 -3.58 5.37 -8.07
N GLY A 25 -3.79 5.53 -6.76
CA GLY A 25 -4.34 6.75 -6.17
C GLY A 25 -3.59 8.01 -6.59
N PHE A 26 -2.25 7.97 -6.60
CA PHE A 26 -1.44 9.13 -6.99
C PHE A 26 -1.67 9.62 -8.42
N ILE A 27 -2.04 8.71 -9.34
CA ILE A 27 -2.28 9.02 -10.75
C ILE A 27 -3.77 9.26 -11.00
N LEU A 28 -4.63 8.43 -10.40
CA LEU A 28 -6.07 8.48 -10.56
C LEU A 28 -6.67 9.77 -10.02
N PHE A 29 -6.18 10.33 -8.90
CA PHE A 29 -6.75 11.56 -8.35
C PHE A 29 -6.52 12.80 -9.22
N PRO A 30 -5.30 13.06 -9.75
CA PRO A 30 -5.10 14.12 -10.73
C PRO A 30 -5.84 13.86 -12.05
N VAL A 31 -5.69 12.67 -12.65
CA VAL A 31 -6.31 12.35 -13.94
C VAL A 31 -7.84 12.39 -13.85
N GLY A 32 -8.41 11.76 -12.83
CA GLY A 32 -9.86 11.75 -12.62
C GLY A 32 -10.42 13.14 -12.29
N TYR A 33 -9.61 14.09 -11.83
CA TYR A 33 -10.02 15.49 -11.72
C TYR A 33 -10.14 16.14 -13.10
N TRP A 34 -9.16 15.94 -13.99
CA TRP A 34 -9.16 16.47 -15.36
C TRP A 34 -10.27 15.85 -16.24
N PHE A 35 -10.53 14.56 -16.08
CA PHE A 35 -11.56 13.83 -16.84
C PHE A 35 -12.94 13.82 -16.17
N ASP A 36 -13.16 14.63 -15.12
CA ASP A 36 -14.44 14.77 -14.43
C ASP A 36 -15.01 13.44 -13.87
N TRP A 37 -14.16 12.50 -13.46
CA TRP A 37 -14.61 11.22 -12.90
C TRP A 37 -15.34 11.45 -11.56
N ARG A 38 -16.62 11.07 -11.49
CA ARG A 38 -17.46 11.31 -10.29
C ARG A 38 -16.97 10.51 -9.07
N TRP A 39 -16.53 9.26 -9.27
CA TRP A 39 -16.10 8.38 -8.18
C TRP A 39 -14.77 8.82 -7.52
N VAL A 40 -13.82 9.32 -8.29
CA VAL A 40 -12.52 9.85 -7.81
C VAL A 40 -12.69 11.13 -6.97
N ARG A 41 -13.79 11.85 -7.20
CA ARG A 41 -14.14 13.08 -6.46
C ARG A 41 -14.95 12.82 -5.19
N LEU A 42 -15.38 11.58 -4.94
CA LEU A 42 -16.02 11.20 -3.70
C LEU A 42 -15.03 11.37 -2.55
N ARG A 43 -15.44 12.11 -1.51
CA ARG A 43 -14.63 12.34 -0.30
C ARG A 43 -14.21 11.03 0.35
N TRP A 44 -15.08 10.03 0.40
CA TRP A 44 -14.79 8.73 1.01
C TRP A 44 -13.64 7.98 0.34
N VAL A 45 -13.54 7.99 -0.99
CA VAL A 45 -12.46 7.31 -1.72
C VAL A 45 -11.11 7.94 -1.37
N ARG A 46 -11.07 9.28 -1.29
CA ARG A 46 -9.85 9.98 -0.91
C ARG A 46 -9.51 9.80 0.56
N LEU A 47 -10.50 9.79 1.46
CA LEU A 47 -10.29 9.52 2.89
C LEU A 47 -9.69 8.14 3.09
N LEU A 48 -10.24 7.12 2.42
CA LEU A 48 -9.70 5.76 2.48
C LEU A 48 -8.26 5.71 1.99
N HIS A 49 -7.94 6.40 0.89
CA HIS A 49 -6.57 6.44 0.38
C HIS A 49 -5.60 7.18 1.32
N ILE A 50 -5.97 8.35 1.86
CA ILE A 50 -5.16 9.06 2.86
C ILE A 50 -4.99 8.21 4.11
N ALA A 51 -6.07 7.61 4.63
CA ALA A 51 -6.01 6.76 5.81
C ALA A 51 -5.07 5.58 5.58
N PHE A 52 -5.11 4.97 4.38
CA PHE A 52 -4.22 3.88 4.02
C PHE A 52 -2.75 4.31 3.96
N ILE A 53 -2.42 5.39 3.26
CA ILE A 53 -1.04 5.93 3.20
C ILE A 53 -0.56 6.36 4.58
N GLY A 54 -1.41 7.02 5.37
CA GLY A 54 -1.09 7.44 6.73
C GLY A 54 -0.83 6.27 7.67
N PHE A 55 -1.63 5.21 7.57
CA PHE A 55 -1.43 3.98 8.32
C PHE A 55 -0.07 3.33 8.00
N VAL A 56 0.25 3.14 6.72
CA VAL A 56 1.55 2.58 6.30
C VAL A 56 2.72 3.47 6.72
N THR A 57 2.55 4.80 6.67
CA THR A 57 3.58 5.75 7.15
C THR A 57 3.80 5.62 8.65
N LEU A 58 2.73 5.44 9.44
CA LEU A 58 2.83 5.22 10.89
C LEU A 58 3.54 3.91 11.21
N GLU A 59 3.24 2.82 10.50
CA GLU A 59 3.95 1.54 10.68
C GLU A 59 5.47 1.72 10.47
N ALA A 60 5.86 2.42 9.40
CA ALA A 60 7.25 2.74 9.12
C ALA A 60 7.89 3.65 10.17
N LEU A 61 7.15 4.64 10.70
CA LEU A 61 7.62 5.52 11.78
C LEU A 61 7.87 4.78 13.09
N VAL A 62 7.04 3.77 13.42
CA VAL A 62 7.25 2.91 14.59
C VAL A 62 8.41 1.92 14.36
N GLY A 63 8.97 1.87 13.15
CA GLY A 63 10.05 0.96 12.78
C GLY A 63 9.59 -0.50 12.69
N ILE A 64 8.27 -0.73 12.60
CA ILE A 64 7.69 -2.06 12.49
C ILE A 64 7.56 -2.38 11.01
N SER A 65 8.12 -3.52 10.59
CA SER A 65 7.86 -4.07 9.26
C SER A 65 6.36 -4.36 9.11
N CYS A 66 5.78 -4.11 7.93
CA CYS A 66 4.34 -4.26 7.69
C CYS A 66 3.83 -5.57 8.32
N PRO A 67 2.77 -5.57 9.16
CA PRO A 67 2.35 -6.72 9.95
C PRO A 67 2.04 -7.94 9.08
N LEU A 68 1.64 -7.72 7.82
CA LEU A 68 1.49 -8.77 6.82
C LEU A 68 2.79 -9.53 6.53
N THR A 69 3.93 -8.85 6.47
CA THR A 69 5.26 -9.47 6.34
C THR A 69 5.61 -10.33 7.55
N ILE A 70 5.30 -9.83 8.75
CA ILE A 70 5.57 -10.55 9.99
C ILE A 70 4.74 -11.84 10.01
N ILE A 71 3.46 -11.73 9.65
CA ILE A 71 2.54 -12.86 9.53
C ILE A 71 3.02 -13.84 8.45
N GLU A 72 3.44 -13.36 7.27
CA GLU A 72 3.98 -14.19 6.19
C GLU A 72 5.21 -14.99 6.65
N ASN A 73 6.19 -14.31 7.28
CA ASN A 73 7.41 -14.92 7.78
C ASN A 73 7.14 -15.93 8.90
N GLN A 74 6.16 -15.66 9.78
CA GLN A 74 5.74 -16.59 10.82
C GLN A 74 5.02 -17.83 10.25
N LEU A 75 4.18 -17.65 9.23
CA LEU A 75 3.45 -18.74 8.56
C LEU A 75 4.36 -19.65 7.72
N ARG A 76 5.49 -19.14 7.22
CA ARG A 76 6.43 -19.85 6.34
C ARG A 76 7.44 -20.78 7.02
N GLY A 77 7.47 -20.85 8.36
CA GLY A 77 8.52 -21.53 9.14
C GLY A 77 9.25 -22.68 8.40
N ARG A 78 10.56 -22.50 8.14
CA ARG A 78 11.50 -23.44 7.47
C ARG A 78 11.05 -24.11 6.15
N GLU A 79 9.89 -23.78 5.57
CA GLU A 79 9.46 -24.37 4.30
C GLU A 79 9.92 -23.52 3.11
N THR A 80 10.93 -24.06 2.42
CA THR A 80 11.69 -23.43 1.34
C THR A 80 11.02 -23.49 -0.05
N SER A 81 9.75 -23.92 -0.14
CA SER A 81 9.06 -24.03 -1.44
C SER A 81 8.30 -22.75 -1.79
N GLU A 82 9.01 -21.71 -2.22
CA GLU A 82 8.41 -20.50 -2.79
C GLU A 82 7.64 -20.84 -4.08
N SER A 83 6.41 -20.32 -4.24
CA SER A 83 5.73 -20.32 -5.53
C SER A 83 6.39 -19.30 -6.47
N PHE A 84 6.34 -19.53 -7.79
CA PHE A 84 6.97 -18.64 -8.78
C PHE A 84 6.48 -17.20 -8.65
N VAL A 85 5.18 -17.00 -8.44
CA VAL A 85 4.59 -15.67 -8.21
C VAL A 85 5.05 -15.08 -6.87
N GLY A 86 5.12 -15.91 -5.82
CA GLY A 86 5.63 -15.49 -4.51
C GLY A 86 7.08 -15.00 -4.57
N TYR A 87 7.94 -15.68 -5.32
CA TYR A 87 9.34 -15.29 -5.54
C TYR A 87 9.44 -13.91 -6.22
N TRP A 88 8.70 -13.69 -7.30
CA TRP A 88 8.76 -12.41 -8.02
C TRP A 88 8.19 -11.24 -7.22
N ILE A 89 7.07 -11.45 -6.52
CA ILE A 89 6.52 -10.41 -5.64
C ILE A 89 7.52 -10.13 -4.53
N ARG A 90 8.19 -11.16 -3.99
CA ARG A 90 9.21 -10.95 -2.96
C ARG A 90 10.35 -10.07 -3.47
N GLN A 91 10.85 -10.37 -4.67
CA GLN A 91 11.93 -9.61 -5.27
C GLN A 91 11.54 -8.16 -5.62
N ILE A 92 10.27 -7.91 -5.92
CA ILE A 92 9.77 -6.57 -6.24
C ILE A 92 9.49 -5.75 -4.98
N PHE A 93 9.06 -6.37 -3.88
CA PHE A 93 8.56 -5.67 -2.68
C PHE A 93 9.52 -5.72 -1.49
N TYR A 94 10.25 -6.81 -1.28
CA TYR A 94 11.21 -6.95 -0.20
C TYR A 94 12.59 -6.56 -0.67
N TRP A 95 12.83 -5.25 -0.68
CA TRP A 95 14.18 -4.74 -0.86
C TRP A 95 14.82 -4.64 0.51
N ASP A 96 16.03 -5.17 0.66
CA ASP A 96 16.88 -5.02 1.86
C ASP A 96 17.40 -3.57 1.98
N LEU A 97 16.49 -2.61 1.97
CA LEU A 97 16.77 -1.20 2.19
C LEU A 97 16.52 -0.86 3.67
N PRO A 98 17.27 0.10 4.23
CA PRO A 98 17.07 0.52 5.60
C PRO A 98 15.66 1.06 5.80
N ALA A 99 15.09 0.82 6.98
CA ALA A 99 13.74 1.28 7.34
C ALA A 99 13.55 2.79 7.12
N ASP A 100 14.62 3.58 7.32
CA ASP A 100 14.65 5.02 7.10
C ASP A 100 14.36 5.41 5.64
N PHE A 101 14.82 4.60 4.67
CA PHE A 101 14.53 4.85 3.25
C PHE A 101 13.03 4.75 2.99
N PHE A 102 12.40 3.67 3.48
CA PHE A 102 10.96 3.46 3.35
C PHE A 102 10.18 4.54 4.10
N MET A 103 10.62 4.93 5.29
CA MET A 103 10.01 6.01 6.07
C MET A 103 9.99 7.33 5.29
N VAL A 104 11.13 7.75 4.74
CA VAL A 104 11.22 8.98 3.93
C VAL A 104 10.34 8.88 2.69
N MET A 105 10.34 7.75 1.99
CA MET A 105 9.50 7.52 0.83
C MET A 105 8.00 7.62 1.17
N TYR A 106 7.56 7.00 2.26
CA TYR A 106 6.15 7.06 2.69
C TYR A 106 5.75 8.45 3.18
N LEU A 107 6.64 9.19 3.84
CA LEU A 107 6.41 10.59 4.18
C LEU A 107 6.23 11.46 2.93
N LEU A 108 7.07 11.27 1.89
CA LEU A 108 6.93 11.97 0.61
C LEU A 108 5.58 11.65 -0.06
N CYS A 109 5.19 10.37 -0.05
CA CYS A 109 3.88 9.92 -0.52
C CYS A 109 2.73 10.59 0.25
N LEU A 110 2.80 10.65 1.58
CA LEU A 110 1.78 11.28 2.41
C LEU A 110 1.66 12.78 2.14
N VAL A 111 2.80 13.48 2.05
CA VAL A 111 2.86 14.91 1.70
C VAL A 111 2.27 15.14 0.32
N TRP A 112 2.58 14.28 -0.65
CA TRP A 112 2.02 14.35 -2.00
C TRP A 112 0.50 14.14 -2.00
N THR A 113 -0.03 13.15 -1.27
CA THR A 113 -1.49 12.95 -1.18
C THR A 113 -2.19 14.16 -0.57
N CYS A 114 -1.63 14.72 0.50
CA CYS A 114 -2.14 15.95 1.12
C CYS A 114 -2.09 17.14 0.15
N TYR A 115 -1.01 17.27 -0.63
CA TYR A 115 -0.88 18.30 -1.67
C TYR A 115 -1.95 18.16 -2.76
N VAL A 116 -2.15 16.95 -3.29
CA VAL A 116 -3.18 16.65 -4.30
C VAL A 116 -4.58 16.93 -3.73
N TRP A 117 -4.81 16.62 -2.45
CA TRP A 117 -6.07 16.95 -1.79
C TRP A 117 -6.33 18.45 -1.75
N LYS A 118 -5.34 19.23 -1.33
CA LYS A 118 -5.45 20.69 -1.22
C LYS A 118 -5.61 21.36 -2.58
N LYS A 119 -4.86 20.92 -3.58
CA LYS A 119 -4.88 21.50 -4.94
C LYS A 119 -6.15 21.13 -5.72
N PHE A 120 -6.65 19.93 -5.52
CA PHE A 120 -7.82 19.40 -6.21
C PHE A 120 -8.88 18.99 -5.18
N PRO A 121 -9.57 19.94 -4.52
CA PRO A 121 -10.47 19.61 -3.42
C PRO A 121 -11.60 18.68 -3.89
N PRO A 122 -11.97 17.66 -3.10
CA PRO A 122 -13.11 16.82 -3.42
C PRO A 122 -14.39 17.64 -3.41
N ARG A 123 -15.30 17.39 -4.37
CA ARG A 123 -16.61 18.05 -4.37
C ARG A 123 -17.39 17.56 -3.16
N GLY A 124 -17.78 18.49 -2.29
CA GLY A 124 -18.57 18.18 -1.11
C GLY A 124 -20.06 18.36 -1.37
N SER A 125 -20.84 17.29 -1.19
CA SER A 125 -22.19 17.41 -0.63
C SER A 125 -22.05 17.53 0.88
N ILE A 126 -22.05 18.77 1.40
CA ILE A 126 -22.61 19.03 2.72
C ILE A 126 -24.04 19.49 2.45
#